data_AF-A0A7W9Y9G3-F1
#
_entry.id   AF-A0A7W9Y9G3-F1
#
_cell.length_a   1.000
_cell.length_b   1.000
_cell.length_c   1.000
_cell.angle_alpha   90.00
_cell.angle_beta   90.00
_cell.angle_gamma   90.00
#
_symmetry.space_group_name_H-M   'P 1'
#
loop_
_entity.id
_entity.type
_entity.pdbx_description
1 polymer ?
#
loop_
_entity_poly.entity_id
_entity_poly.type
_entity_poly.pdbx_seq_one_letter_code
_entity_poly.pdbx_strand_id
1 'polypeptide(L)'
;RISIAVAGFAQNDLDITFQSNLLTVTGKKQEAPAEGYLHRGIAGRPFEHRFELADHVRVTGAGLQNGLLSIDLVRELPEALKPRKINIGTPKSVSEKKNNPVQIEAARAA
;
A
#
# COMPACT_ATOMS: atom_id res chain seq x y z
N ARG A 1 -11.84 -6.39 5.72
CA ARG A 1 -11.70 -6.44 7.19
C ARG A 1 -11.18 -7.82 7.58
N ILE A 2 -10.22 -7.90 8.48
CA ILE A 2 -9.72 -9.15 9.06
C ILE A 2 -10.17 -9.21 10.52
N SER A 3 -10.54 -10.39 11.00
CA SER A 3 -10.95 -10.60 12.39
C SER A 3 -10.29 -11.86 12.94
N ILE A 4 -9.64 -11.73 14.09
CA ILE A 4 -8.79 -12.77 14.69
C ILE A 4 -9.16 -12.91 16.16
N ALA A 5 -9.44 -14.14 16.59
CA ALA A 5 -9.62 -14.44 18.01
C ALA A 5 -8.25 -14.43 18.69
N VAL A 6 -8.07 -13.51 19.64
CA VAL A 6 -6.86 -13.31 20.43
C VAL A 6 -7.19 -13.29 21.93
N ALA A 7 -8.23 -14.04 22.32
CA ALA A 7 -8.67 -14.13 23.70
C ALA A 7 -7.51 -14.59 24.61
N GLY A 8 -7.29 -13.85 25.69
CA GLY A 8 -6.18 -14.10 26.62
C GLY A 8 -4.90 -13.30 26.37
N PHE A 9 -4.86 -12.48 25.30
CA PHE A 9 -3.80 -11.50 25.04
C PHE A 9 -4.29 -10.09 25.36
N ALA A 10 -3.46 -9.30 26.05
CA ALA A 10 -3.67 -7.88 26.19
C ALA A 10 -3.19 -7.13 24.94
N GLN A 11 -3.59 -5.87 24.78
CA GLN A 11 -3.12 -5.04 23.66
C GLN A 11 -1.58 -4.94 23.62
N ASN A 12 -0.92 -4.93 24.77
CA ASN A 12 0.54 -4.86 24.88
C ASN A 12 1.25 -6.18 24.55
N ASP A 13 0.52 -7.29 24.51
CA ASP A 13 1.05 -8.62 24.14
C ASP A 13 0.95 -8.86 22.62
N LEU A 14 0.32 -7.94 21.88
CA LEU A 14 0.05 -8.05 20.46
C LEU A 14 0.90 -7.05 19.67
N ASP A 15 1.51 -7.54 18.60
CA ASP A 15 2.25 -6.75 17.63
C ASP A 15 1.62 -6.91 16.24
N ILE A 16 1.43 -5.79 15.55
CA ILE A 16 0.85 -5.77 14.21
C ILE A 16 1.78 -4.96 13.32
N THR A 17 2.35 -5.63 12.32
CA THR A 17 3.27 -5.02 11.35
C THR A 17 2.75 -5.20 9.94
N PHE A 18 2.97 -4.20 9.10
CA PHE A 18 2.62 -4.26 7.69
C PHE A 18 3.84 -3.88 6.86
N GLN A 19 4.34 -4.81 6.05
CA GLN A 19 5.52 -4.63 5.22
C GLN A 19 5.33 -5.34 3.88
N SER A 20 5.59 -4.65 2.77
CA SER A 20 5.61 -5.25 1.42
C SER A 20 4.36 -6.09 1.11
N ASN A 21 3.16 -5.54 1.34
CA ASN A 21 1.86 -6.20 1.19
C ASN A 21 1.60 -7.36 2.16
N LEU A 22 2.48 -7.64 3.10
CA LEU A 22 2.32 -8.66 4.12
C LEU A 22 1.94 -8.03 5.47
N LEU A 23 0.75 -8.37 5.97
CA LEU A 23 0.30 -8.02 7.31
C LEU A 23 0.62 -9.17 8.25
N THR A 24 1.46 -8.92 9.25
CA THR A 24 1.83 -9.89 10.27
C THR A 24 1.23 -9.48 11.61
N VAL A 25 0.54 -10.41 12.25
CA VAL A 25 -0.05 -10.27 13.59
C VAL A 25 0.60 -11.29 14.49
N THR A 26 1.31 -10.83 15.51
CA THR A 26 2.02 -11.68 16.46
C THR A 26 1.43 -11.48 17.84
N GLY A 27 1.15 -12.55 18.57
CA GLY A 27 0.82 -12.48 19.98
C GLY A 27 1.87 -13.22 20.79
N LYS A 28 2.49 -12.56 21.76
CA LYS A 28 3.46 -13.16 22.68
C LYS A 28 3.15 -12.69 24.09
N LYS A 29 2.73 -13.63 24.94
CA LYS A 29 2.53 -13.36 26.36
C LYS A 29 3.82 -13.68 27.09
N GLN A 30 4.28 -12.77 27.97
CA GLN A 30 5.39 -13.10 28.86
C GLN A 30 4.97 -14.29 29.75
N GLU A 31 5.80 -15.33 29.78
CA GLU A 31 5.57 -16.47 30.67
C GLU A 31 5.67 -15.99 32.13
N ALA A 32 4.52 -15.85 32.78
CA ALA A 32 4.47 -15.76 34.22
C ALA A 32 4.84 -17.13 34.81
N PRO A 33 5.63 -17.17 35.89
CA PRO A 33 6.00 -18.43 36.54
C PRO A 33 4.74 -19.23 36.88
N ALA A 34 4.84 -20.56 36.74
CA ALA A 34 3.76 -21.51 36.93
C ALA A 34 3.40 -21.65 38.43
N GLU A 35 2.93 -20.58 39.06
CA GLU A 35 2.41 -20.66 40.42
C GLU A 35 0.95 -21.14 40.39
N GLY A 36 0.76 -22.41 40.72
CA GLY A 36 -0.46 -22.92 41.35
C GLY A 36 -1.78 -22.79 40.59
N TYR A 37 -1.85 -23.16 39.32
CA TYR A 37 -3.14 -23.27 38.62
C TYR A 37 -3.76 -24.67 38.84
N LEU A 38 -4.98 -24.73 39.41
CA LEU A 38 -5.76 -25.99 39.49
C LEU A 38 -6.19 -26.47 38.09
N HIS A 39 -6.56 -25.55 37.20
CA HIS A 39 -6.90 -25.84 35.79
C HIS A 39 -6.66 -24.60 34.92
N ARG A 40 -6.00 -24.77 33.77
CA ARG A 40 -5.73 -23.71 32.79
C ARG A 40 -6.37 -24.06 31.45
N GLY A 41 -7.59 -23.57 31.23
CA GLY A 41 -8.37 -23.87 30.02
C GLY A 41 -7.82 -23.23 28.73
N ILE A 42 -6.98 -22.20 28.82
CA ILE A 42 -6.37 -21.55 27.64
C ILE A 42 -4.91 -21.23 27.97
N ALA A 43 -3.99 -21.93 27.30
CA ALA A 43 -2.58 -21.58 27.32
C ALA A 43 -2.40 -20.39 26.36
N GLY A 44 -1.92 -19.25 26.88
CA GLY A 44 -1.59 -18.06 26.08
C GLY A 44 -0.34 -18.30 25.24
N ARG A 45 -0.43 -19.25 24.31
CA ARG A 45 0.67 -19.71 23.46
C ARG A 45 1.01 -18.63 22.45
N PRO A 46 2.30 -18.34 22.25
CA PRO A 46 2.68 -17.39 21.24
C PRO A 46 2.15 -17.85 19.87
N PHE A 47 1.62 -16.92 19.09
CA PHE A 47 1.10 -17.17 17.76
C PHE A 47 1.59 -16.11 16.78
N GLU A 48 1.58 -16.47 15.51
CA GLU A 48 1.86 -15.56 14.41
C GLU A 48 0.92 -15.87 13.25
N HIS A 49 0.22 -14.85 12.76
CA HIS A 49 -0.64 -14.93 11.59
C HIS A 49 -0.15 -13.94 10.53
N ARG A 50 0.04 -14.44 9.31
CA ARG A 50 0.47 -13.64 8.16
C ARG A 50 -0.65 -13.61 7.14
N PHE A 51 -0.92 -12.43 6.62
CA PHE A 51 -1.93 -12.19 5.60
C PHE A 51 -1.30 -11.42 4.45
N GLU A 52 -1.31 -12.00 3.26
CA GLU A 52 -0.97 -11.28 2.03
C GLU A 52 -2.17 -10.42 1.62
N LEU A 53 -1.92 -9.12 1.49
CA LEU A 53 -2.91 -8.15 1.03
C LEU A 53 -2.73 -7.89 -0.46
N ALA A 54 -3.85 -7.70 -1.15
CA ALA A 54 -3.84 -7.34 -2.56
C ALA A 54 -3.23 -5.95 -2.79
N ASP A 55 -2.84 -5.69 -4.04
CA ASP A 55 -2.34 -4.38 -4.45
C ASP A 55 -3.35 -3.28 -4.12
N HIS A 56 -2.81 -2.18 -3.60
CA HIS A 56 -3.57 -1.00 -3.18
C HIS A 56 -4.53 -1.22 -2.01
N VAL A 57 -4.32 -2.25 -1.19
CA VAL A 57 -5.00 -2.38 0.11
C VAL A 57 -4.13 -1.75 1.20
N ARG A 58 -4.71 -0.86 2.01
CA ARG A 58 -4.08 -0.26 3.20
C ARG A 58 -4.85 -0.58 4.47
N VAL A 59 -4.12 -0.71 5.56
CA VAL A 59 -4.68 -0.78 6.92
C VAL A 59 -5.05 0.65 7.36
N THR A 60 -6.28 0.83 7.84
CA THR A 60 -6.78 2.12 8.33
C THR A 60 -6.86 2.18 9.85
N GLY A 61 -7.03 1.03 10.49
CA GLY A 61 -7.11 0.93 11.94
C GLY A 61 -7.09 -0.52 12.39
N ALA A 62 -6.85 -0.69 13.68
CA ALA A 62 -6.98 -1.94 14.37
C ALA A 62 -7.61 -1.69 15.74
N GLY A 63 -8.48 -2.60 16.17
CA GLY A 63 -9.17 -2.51 17.45
C GLY A 63 -9.30 -3.87 18.11
N LEU A 64 -9.02 -3.95 19.40
CA LEU A 64 -9.20 -5.13 20.22
C LEU A 64 -10.43 -4.96 21.12
N GLN A 65 -11.41 -5.85 21.00
CA GLN A 65 -12.62 -5.83 21.83
C GLN A 65 -13.02 -7.26 22.17
N ASN A 66 -13.25 -7.55 23.47
CA ASN A 66 -13.70 -8.85 23.96
C ASN A 66 -12.86 -10.05 23.46
N GLY A 67 -11.54 -9.88 23.33
CA GLY A 67 -10.65 -10.93 22.81
C GLY A 67 -10.72 -11.15 21.31
N LEU A 68 -11.36 -10.25 20.55
CA LEU A 68 -11.37 -10.25 19.10
C LEU A 68 -10.61 -9.02 18.58
N LEU A 69 -9.55 -9.28 17.82
CA LEU A 69 -8.81 -8.25 17.10
C LEU A 69 -9.47 -8.04 15.74
N SER A 70 -9.92 -6.82 15.48
CA SER A 70 -10.44 -6.37 14.20
C SER A 70 -9.42 -5.47 13.51
N ILE A 71 -9.15 -5.73 12.24
CA ILE A 71 -8.25 -4.93 11.40
C ILE A 71 -9.03 -4.42 10.20
N ASP A 72 -9.12 -3.10 10.09
CA ASP A 72 -9.88 -2.42 9.05
C ASP A 72 -8.98 -2.13 7.85
N LEU A 73 -9.45 -2.57 6.68
CA LEU A 73 -8.72 -2.50 5.42
C LEU A 73 -9.54 -1.69 4.42
N VAL A 74 -8.89 -0.78 3.72
CA VAL A 74 -9.47 -0.02 2.61
C VAL A 74 -8.70 -0.29 1.33
N ARG A 75 -9.42 -0.34 0.22
CA ARG A 75 -8.82 -0.43 -1.10
C ARG A 75 -8.73 0.97 -1.71
N GLU A 76 -7.53 1.47 -1.87
CA GLU A 76 -7.25 2.74 -2.55
C GLU A 76 -7.09 2.49 -4.06
N LEU A 77 -8.17 2.45 -4.82
CA LEU A 77 -8.05 2.44 -6.28
C LEU A 77 -7.47 3.78 -6.74
N PRO A 78 -6.26 3.83 -7.33
CA PRO A 78 -5.72 5.10 -7.81
C PRO A 78 -6.63 5.66 -8.92
N GLU A 79 -7.06 6.91 -8.76
CA GLU A 79 -7.84 7.64 -9.77
C GLU A 79 -7.11 7.78 -11.12
N ALA A 80 -5.80 7.50 -11.15
CA ALA A 80 -4.99 7.46 -12.36
C ALA A 80 -5.40 6.37 -13.36
N LEU A 81 -6.22 5.39 -12.94
CA LEU A 81 -6.85 4.42 -13.83
C LEU A 81 -8.12 4.95 -14.51
N LYS A 82 -8.54 6.20 -14.24
CA LYS A 82 -9.60 6.81 -15.03
C LYS A 82 -9.10 6.95 -16.47
N PRO A 83 -9.74 6.29 -17.46
CA PRO A 83 -9.34 6.41 -18.85
C PRO A 83 -9.41 7.88 -19.25
N ARG A 84 -8.26 8.46 -19.59
CA ARG A 84 -8.18 9.84 -20.08
C ARG A 84 -8.53 9.82 -21.57
N LYS A 85 -9.50 10.63 -21.97
CA LYS A 85 -9.89 10.76 -23.37
C LYS A 85 -8.72 11.40 -24.13
N ILE A 86 -8.14 10.68 -25.09
CA ILE A 86 -7.11 11.22 -25.98
C ILE A 86 -7.85 11.92 -27.14
N ASN A 87 -7.68 13.22 -27.27
CA ASN A 87 -8.23 13.96 -28.41
C ASN A 87 -7.31 13.75 -29.62
N ILE A 88 -7.87 13.31 -30.74
CA ILE A 88 -7.14 13.19 -32.00
C ILE A 88 -7.02 14.59 -32.60
N GLY A 89 -5.80 15.16 -32.58
CA GLY A 89 -5.50 16.39 -33.29
C GLY A 89 -5.28 16.13 -34.78
N THR A 90 -5.88 16.94 -35.64
CA THR A 90 -5.52 16.98 -37.06
C THR A 90 -4.05 17.39 -37.21
N PRO A 91 -3.25 16.72 -38.06
CA PRO A 91 -1.87 17.14 -38.29
C PRO A 91 -1.90 18.56 -38.85
N LYS A 92 -1.48 19.54 -38.05
CA LYS A 92 -1.18 20.88 -38.57
C LYS A 92 0.03 20.71 -39.46
N SER A 93 -0.21 20.86 -40.77
CA SER A 93 0.80 20.98 -41.80
C SER A 93 1.97 21.81 -41.28
N VAL A 94 3.14 21.18 -41.21
CA VAL A 94 4.41 21.85 -40.99
C VAL A 94 4.50 22.90 -42.09
N SER A 95 4.25 24.17 -41.72
CA SER A 95 4.36 25.28 -42.66
C SER A 95 5.86 25.44 -42.95
N GLU A 96 6.26 24.90 -44.10
CA GLU A 96 7.53 25.17 -44.76
C GLU A 96 7.73 26.69 -44.83
N LYS A 97 8.58 27.23 -43.96
CA LYS A 97 9.14 28.56 -44.16
C LYS A 97 10.12 28.47 -45.32
N LYS A 98 9.58 28.84 -46.48
CA LYS A 98 10.21 29.02 -47.78
C LYS A 98 11.57 29.72 -47.66
N ASN A 99 12.55 29.05 -48.24
CA ASN A 99 13.92 29.46 -48.51
C ASN A 99 13.99 30.88 -49.11
N ASN A 100 14.81 31.77 -48.53
CA ASN A 100 15.17 33.04 -49.18
C ASN A 100 16.59 32.88 -49.76
N PRO A 101 16.79 32.97 -51.08
CA PRO A 101 18.11 32.84 -51.67
C PRO A 101 18.93 34.10 -51.35
N VAL A 102 20.09 33.92 -50.72
CA VAL A 102 21.07 35.00 -50.59
C VAL A 102 21.69 35.22 -51.97
N GLN A 103 21.39 36.36 -52.57
CA GLN A 103 22.02 36.83 -53.81
C GLN A 103 23.52 37.03 -53.57
N ILE A 104 24.32 36.37 -54.39
CA ILE A 104 25.77 36.59 -54.47
C ILE A 104 25.95 37.64 -55.58
N GLU A 105 26.08 38.91 -55.22
CA GLU A 105 26.55 39.94 -56.15
C GLU A 105 28.08 39.97 -56.13
N ALA A 106 28.66 39.45 -57.21
CA ALA A 106 30.04 39.65 -57.58
C ALA A 106 30.09 40.46 -58.88
N ALA A 107 30.51 41.73 -58.82
CA ALA A 107 31.21 42.50 -59.86
C ALA A 107 31.54 43.89 -59.26
N ARG A 108 32.78 44.27 -58.96
CA ARG A 108 33.96 44.60 -59.79
C ARG A 108 34.16 46.13 -59.88
N ALA A 109 35.44 46.52 -59.76
CA ALA A 109 36.12 47.74 -60.26
C ALA A 109 36.39 48.88 -59.26
N ALA A 110 37.66 48.97 -58.81
CA ALA A 110 38.57 50.07 -59.14
C ALA A 110 40.02 49.58 -58.98
#